data_AF-A0A1V5LB47-F1
#
_entry.id   AF-A0A1V5LB47-F1
#
_cell.length_a   1.000
_cell.length_b   1.000
_cell.length_c   1.000
_cell.angle_alpha   90.00
_cell.angle_beta   90.00
_cell.angle_gamma   90.00
#
_symmetry.space_group_name_H-M   'P 1'
#
loop_
_entity.id
_entity.type
_entity.pdbx_description
1 polymer ?
#
loop_
_entity_poly.entity_id
_entity_poly.type
_entity_poly.pdbx_seq_one_letter_code
_entity_poly.pdbx_strand_id
1 'polypeptide(L)' 'MYQITLKKELLREFCAENCAFLISYINKNNVKEDDLLYNMYQDMVDIRNDIVGSKYQDEESLIEVMGVCKYFKKIIERLD' A
#
# COMPACT_ATOMS: atom_id res chain seq x y z
N MET A 1 13.19 -18.86 -1.74
CA MET A 1 12.32 -18.80 -0.54
C MET A 1 12.66 -17.60 0.35
N TYR A 2 13.90 -17.45 0.86
CA TYR A 2 14.31 -16.31 1.69
C TYR A 2 14.06 -14.91 1.06
N GLN A 3 14.40 -14.72 -0.22
CA GLN A 3 14.22 -13.43 -0.91
C GLN A 3 12.75 -13.03 -1.08
N ILE A 4 11.86 -14.00 -1.27
CA ILE A 4 10.41 -13.75 -1.41
C ILE A 4 9.83 -13.31 -0.08
N THR A 5 10.20 -13.98 1.02
CA THR A 5 9.79 -13.61 2.38
C THR A 5 10.26 -12.19 2.72
N LEU A 6 11.51 -11.84 2.44
CA LEU A 6 12.01 -10.48 2.68
C LEU A 6 11.25 -9.44 1.86
N LYS A 7 10.97 -9.70 0.58
CA LYS A 7 10.19 -8.79 -0.27
C LYS A 7 8.77 -8.57 0.24
N LYS A 8 8.13 -9.61 0.78
CA LYS A 8 6.83 -9.53 1.44
C LYS A 8 6.86 -8.60 2.65
N GLU A 9 7.85 -8.77 3.52
CA GLU A 9 7.99 -7.94 4.72
C GLU A 9 8.22 -6.47 4.36
N LEU A 10 9.12 -6.19 3.42
CA LEU A 10 9.38 -4.82 2.95
C LEU A 10 8.13 -4.18 2.34
N LEU A 11 7.37 -4.93 1.54
CA LEU A 11 6.12 -4.44 0.95
C LEU A 11 5.04 -4.21 2.02
N ARG A 12 4.99 -5.07 3.05
CA ARG A 12 4.05 -4.95 4.18
C ARG A 12 4.34 -3.70 5.01
N GLU A 13 5.60 -3.45 5.32
CA GLU A 13 6.05 -2.23 6.02
C GLU A 13 5.76 -0.99 5.18
N PHE A 14 6.09 -1.02 3.89
CA PHE A 14 5.81 0.06 2.95
C PHE A 14 4.31 0.41 2.94
N CYS A 15 3.42 -0.58 2.83
CA CYS A 15 1.98 -0.32 2.84
C CYS A 15 1.53 0.25 4.18
N ALA A 16 2.04 -0.26 5.30
CA ALA A 16 1.68 0.23 6.64
C ALA A 16 2.04 1.71 6.85
N GLU A 17 3.23 2.13 6.45
CA GLU A 17 3.67 3.54 6.55
C GLU A 17 2.76 4.47 5.74
N ASN A 18 2.50 4.12 4.49
CA ASN A 18 1.67 4.94 3.60
C ASN A 18 0.19 4.93 4.00
N CYS A 19 -0.33 3.82 4.53
CA CYS A 19 -1.68 3.75 5.10
C CYS A 19 -1.83 4.71 6.29
N ALA A 20 -0.84 4.73 7.19
CA ALA A 20 -0.86 5.61 8.36
C ALA A 20 -0.85 7.09 7.97
N PHE A 21 -0.07 7.46 6.95
CA PHE A 21 -0.10 8.81 6.39
C PHE A 21 -1.47 9.12 5.77
N LEU A 22 -1.96 8.26 4.87
CA LEU A 22 -3.20 8.48 4.13
C LEU A 22 -4.40 8.64 5.07
N ILE A 23 -4.56 7.75 6.06
CA ILE A 23 -5.69 7.85 7.00
C ILE A 23 -5.63 9.12 7.84
N SER A 24 -4.42 9.56 8.23
CA SER A 24 -4.22 10.84 8.93
C SER A 24 -4.62 12.02 8.05
N TYR A 25 -4.19 12.03 6.79
CA TYR A 25 -4.53 13.07 5.82
C TYR A 25 -6.04 13.11 5.53
N ILE A 26 -6.65 11.94 5.29
CA ILE A 26 -8.08 11.78 5.03
C ILE A 26 -8.90 12.37 6.18
N ASN A 27 -8.59 11.97 7.42
CA ASN A 27 -9.28 12.45 8.62
C ASN A 27 -9.09 13.95 8.83
N LYS A 28 -7.87 14.46 8.63
CA LYS A 28 -7.54 15.88 8.81
C LYS A 28 -8.29 16.77 7.80
N ASN A 29 -8.44 16.31 6.56
CA ASN A 29 -9.02 17.09 5.47
C ASN A 29 -10.49 16.76 5.19
N ASN A 30 -11.12 15.87 5.97
CA ASN A 30 -12.49 15.38 5.74
C ASN A 30 -12.69 14.85 4.31
N VAL A 31 -11.69 14.13 3.80
CA VAL A 31 -11.77 13.47 2.49
C VAL A 31 -12.89 12.45 2.54
N LYS A 32 -13.77 12.46 1.53
CA LYS A 32 -14.92 11.55 1.47
C LYS A 32 -14.49 10.15 1.01
N GLU A 33 -15.31 9.15 1.33
CA GLU A 33 -15.04 7.75 0.98
C GLU A 33 -15.02 7.49 -0.53
N ASP A 34 -15.66 8.32 -1.34
CA ASP A 34 -15.66 8.23 -2.81
C ASP A 34 -14.44 8.88 -3.47
N ASP A 35 -13.60 9.58 -2.69
CA ASP A 35 -12.41 10.24 -3.19
C ASP A 35 -11.31 9.22 -3.54
N LEU A 36 -10.51 9.56 -4.54
CA LEU A 36 -9.37 8.76 -4.99
C LEU A 36 -8.44 8.41 -3.82
N LEU A 37 -8.23 9.34 -2.88
CA LEU A 37 -7.36 9.12 -1.73
C LEU A 37 -7.88 8.04 -0.77
N TYR A 38 -9.21 7.97 -0.58
CA TYR A 38 -9.80 6.92 0.25
C TYR A 38 -9.70 5.56 -0.43
N ASN A 39 -9.97 5.51 -1.74
CA ASN A 39 -9.78 4.29 -2.53
C ASN A 39 -8.32 3.81 -2.50
N MET A 40 -7.34 4.71 -2.65
CA MET A 40 -5.91 4.38 -2.52
C MET A 40 -5.55 3.86 -1.13
N TYR A 41 -6.14 4.42 -0.07
CA TYR A 41 -5.95 3.91 1.29
C TYR A 41 -6.48 2.47 1.40
N GLN A 42 -7.69 2.20 0.92
CA GLN A 42 -8.27 0.85 0.93
C GLN A 42 -7.42 -0.13 0.13
N ASP A 43 -7.00 0.23 -1.08
CA ASP A 43 -6.13 -0.61 -1.91
C ASP A 43 -4.83 -0.98 -1.19
N MET A 44 -4.20 -0.04 -0.46
CA MET A 44 -3.00 -0.35 0.32
C MET A 44 -3.27 -1.24 1.54
N VAL A 45 -4.43 -1.10 2.18
CA VAL A 45 -4.86 -2.00 3.26
C VAL A 45 -5.06 -3.41 2.72
N ASP A 46 -5.71 -3.55 1.56
CA ASP A 46 -5.96 -4.84 0.91
C ASP A 46 -4.67 -5.51 0.48
N ILE A 47 -3.74 -4.77 -0.13
CA ILE A 47 -2.41 -5.30 -0.48
C ILE A 47 -1.69 -5.80 0.78
N ARG A 48 -1.71 -5.03 1.88
CA ARG A 48 -1.10 -5.42 3.15
C ARG A 48 -1.71 -6.72 3.70
N ASN A 49 -3.02 -6.84 3.64
CA ASN A 49 -3.75 -8.04 4.11
C ASN A 49 -3.47 -9.25 3.21
N ASP A 50 -3.41 -9.05 1.90
CA ASP A 50 -3.11 -10.08 0.90
C ASP A 50 -1.70 -10.68 1.08
N ILE A 51 -0.72 -9.87 1.52
CA ILE A 51 0.62 -10.36 1.87
C ILE A 51 0.56 -11.33 3.05
N VAL A 52 -0.19 -10.99 4.10
CA VAL A 52 -0.39 -11.85 5.28
C VAL A 52 -1.19 -13.10 4.90
N GLY A 53 -2.23 -12.92 4.08
CA GLY A 53 -3.09 -13.97 3.54
C GLY A 53 -2.42 -14.85 2.48
N SER A 54 -1.11 -14.67 2.22
CA SER A 54 -0.34 -15.54 1.34
C SER A 54 -0.80 -15.53 -0.12
N LYS A 55 -1.35 -14.41 -0.61
CA LYS A 55 -1.79 -14.27 -2.02
C LYS A 55 -0.63 -14.14 -3.00
N TYR A 56 0.39 -13.36 -2.64
CA TYR A 56 1.57 -13.14 -3.48
C TYR A 56 2.60 -14.23 -3.18
N GLN A 57 2.73 -15.28 -3.99
CA GLN A 57 3.65 -16.41 -3.69
C GLN A 57 4.91 -16.42 -4.54
N ASP A 58 4.90 -15.67 -5.64
CA ASP A 58 5.98 -15.58 -6.61
C ASP A 58 6.56 -14.16 -6.66
N GLU A 59 7.67 -14.02 -7.37
CA GLU A 59 8.41 -12.77 -7.47
C GLU A 59 7.75 -11.77 -8.45
N GLU A 60 7.07 -12.26 -9.47
CA GLU A 60 6.43 -11.44 -10.50
C GLU A 60 5.26 -10.63 -9.91
N SER A 61 4.36 -11.30 -9.21
CA SER A 61 3.24 -10.67 -8.50
C SER A 61 3.70 -9.65 -7.45
N LEU A 62 4.81 -9.93 -6.75
CA LEU A 62 5.41 -8.99 -5.81
C LEU A 62 5.99 -7.75 -6.51
N ILE A 63 6.55 -7.89 -7.71
CA ILE A 63 7.07 -6.75 -8.49
C ILE A 63 5.92 -5.88 -8.99
N GLU A 64 4.85 -6.49 -9.50
CA GLU A 64 3.67 -5.78 -10.00
C GLU A 64 3.02 -4.94 -8.90
N VAL A 65 2.72 -5.56 -7.76
CA VAL A 65 2.06 -4.87 -6.65
C VAL A 65 2.97 -3.80 -6.03
N MET A 66 4.29 -4.05 -5.97
CA MET A 66 5.26 -3.03 -5.57
C MET A 66 5.26 -1.83 -6.54
N GLY A 67 5.03 -2.06 -7.83
CA GLY A 67 4.83 -1.01 -8.82
C GLY A 67 3.63 -0.11 -8.50
N VAL A 68 2.50 -0.72 -8.15
CA VAL A 68 1.28 -0.02 -7.71
C VAL A 68 1.54 0.80 -6.44
N CYS A 69 2.12 0.18 -5.42
CA CYS A 69 2.47 0.84 -4.16
C CYS A 69 3.42 2.05 -4.37
N LYS A 70 4.42 1.92 -5.25
CA LYS A 70 5.33 3.02 -5.61
C LYS A 70 4.60 4.14 -6.36
N TYR A 71 3.67 3.81 -7.24
CA TYR A 71 2.85 4.81 -7.92
C TYR A 71 2.01 5.60 -6.93
N PHE A 72 1.33 4.93 -5.99
CA PHE A 72 0.59 5.61 -4.93
C PHE A 72 1.47 6.48 -4.05
N LYS A 73 2.67 6.02 -3.68
CA LYS A 73 3.62 6.85 -2.92
C LYS A 73 3.97 8.15 -3.63
N LYS A 74 4.16 8.14 -4.96
CA LYS A 74 4.41 9.38 -5.73
C LYS A 74 3.24 10.36 -5.70
N ILE A 75 2.00 9.87 -5.54
CA ILE A 75 0.83 10.72 -5.37
C ILE A 75 0.82 11.28 -3.94
N ILE A 76 1.06 10.42 -2.95
CA ILE A 76 1.14 10.78 -1.53
C ILE A 76 2.19 11.87 -1.28
N GLU A 77 3.38 11.75 -1.88
CA GLU A 77 4.47 12.74 -1.78
C GLU A 77 4.12 14.12 -2.36
N ARG A 78 2.99 14.26 -3.07
CA ARG A 78 2.48 15.54 -3.58
C ARG A 78 1.41 16.15 -2.67
N LEU A 79 0.97 15.43 -1.65
CA LEU A 79 -0.03 15.88 -0.67
C LEU A 79 0.61 16.60 0.53
N ASP A 80 1.91 16.41 0.74
CA ASP A 80 2.75 17.08 1.74
C ASP A 80 3.26 18.43 1.20
#